data_AF-A0A9X3X5W8-F1
#
_entry.id   AF-A0A9X3X5W8-F1
#
_cell.length_a   1.000
_cell.length_b   1.000
_cell.length_c   1.000
_cell.angle_alpha   90.00
_cell.angle_beta   90.00
_cell.angle_gamma   90.00
#
_symmetry.space_group_name_H-M   'P 1'
#
loop_
_entity.id
_entity.type
_entity.pdbx_description
1 polymer ?
#
loop_
_entity_poly.entity_id
_entity_poly.type
_entity_poly.pdbx_seq_one_letter_code
_entity_poly.pdbx_strand_id
1 'polypeptide(L)'
;MSYAVYILPRRVQTKFKAKTRQLLEALEREALGEHVLDRFTEAELEALTERLAFGWEEQKNTKRGRRYSMPDFGAEALFTPYALFLSCPAGSDAIFEISQWASETALGSETFAKFDPQEGSWE
;
A
#
# COMPACT_ATOMS: atom_id res chain seq x y z
N MET A 1 -15.23 -9.72 -4.05
CA MET A 1 -14.48 -8.44 -4.10
C MET A 1 -13.62 -8.38 -2.85
N SER A 2 -12.40 -7.85 -2.94
CA SER A 2 -11.52 -7.60 -1.80
C SER A 2 -11.44 -6.09 -1.55
N TYR A 3 -11.28 -5.69 -0.30
CA TYR A 3 -10.93 -4.31 0.04
C TYR A 3 -9.41 -4.17 0.02
N ALA A 4 -8.90 -3.00 -0.34
CA ALA A 4 -7.47 -2.78 -0.53
C ALA A 4 -7.09 -1.32 -0.30
N VAL A 5 -5.93 -1.09 0.29
CA VAL A 5 -5.39 0.25 0.55
C VAL A 5 -3.92 0.26 0.16
N TYR A 6 -3.46 1.32 -0.48
CA TYR A 6 -2.09 1.40 -0.97
C TYR A 6 -1.30 2.44 -0.21
N ILE A 7 -0.10 2.07 0.23
CA ILE A 7 0.91 3.02 0.71
C ILE A 7 1.89 3.28 -0.42
N LEU A 8 2.01 4.55 -0.76
CA LEU A 8 2.83 5.07 -1.85
C LEU A 8 3.75 6.17 -1.33
N PRO A 9 4.86 6.46 -2.01
CA PRO A 9 5.64 7.64 -1.68
C PRO A 9 4.80 8.92 -1.84
N ARG A 10 4.97 9.92 -0.95
CA ARG A 10 4.21 11.19 -0.98
C ARG A 10 4.29 11.89 -2.34
N ARG A 11 5.45 11.82 -3.00
CA ARG A 11 5.66 12.37 -4.35
C ARG A 11 4.68 11.80 -5.40
N VAL A 12 4.25 10.55 -5.25
CA VAL A 12 3.24 9.94 -6.13
C VAL A 12 1.88 10.59 -5.92
N GLN A 13 1.48 10.85 -4.67
CA GLN A 13 0.25 11.61 -4.38
C GLN A 13 0.33 12.99 -5.04
N THR A 14 1.42 13.76 -4.87
CA THR A 14 1.56 15.08 -5.51
C THR A 14 1.41 15.01 -7.04
N LYS A 15 1.99 14.00 -7.68
CA LYS A 15 1.95 13.78 -9.13
C LYS A 15 0.56 13.40 -9.64
N PHE A 16 -0.18 12.60 -8.86
CA PHE A 16 -1.46 12.00 -9.30
C PHE A 16 -2.70 12.56 -8.61
N LYS A 17 -2.60 13.47 -7.64
CA LYS A 17 -3.76 14.02 -6.90
C LYS A 17 -4.82 14.65 -7.80
N ALA A 18 -4.41 15.37 -8.84
CA ALA A 18 -5.32 15.95 -9.85
C ALA A 18 -5.69 14.98 -10.98
N LYS A 19 -5.06 13.79 -11.00
CA LYS A 19 -5.15 12.78 -12.06
C LYS A 19 -5.45 11.40 -11.48
N THR A 20 -6.17 11.32 -10.36
CA THR A 20 -6.43 10.07 -9.63
C THR A 20 -7.07 9.01 -10.53
N ARG A 21 -7.95 9.42 -11.45
CA ARG A 21 -8.54 8.54 -12.45
C ARG A 21 -7.48 7.86 -13.35
N GLN A 22 -6.45 8.60 -13.77
CA GLN A 22 -5.37 8.03 -14.59
C GLN A 22 -4.52 7.05 -13.79
N LEU A 23 -4.35 7.29 -12.48
CA LEU A 23 -3.68 6.34 -11.60
C LEU A 23 -4.50 5.05 -11.47
N LEU A 24 -5.82 5.14 -11.25
CA LEU A 24 -6.70 3.99 -11.15
C LEU A 24 -6.69 3.14 -12.43
N GLU A 25 -6.88 3.77 -13.59
CA GLU A 25 -6.82 3.11 -14.90
C GLU A 25 -5.45 2.46 -15.16
N ALA A 26 -4.37 3.06 -14.64
CA ALA A 26 -3.05 2.48 -14.72
C ALA A 26 -2.94 1.24 -13.81
N LEU A 27 -3.37 1.34 -12.55
CA LEU A 27 -3.33 0.27 -11.53
C LEU A 27 -4.13 -0.97 -11.96
N GLU A 28 -5.27 -0.78 -12.62
CA GLU A 28 -6.10 -1.87 -13.14
C GLU A 28 -5.44 -2.65 -14.29
N ARG A 29 -4.51 -2.06 -15.03
CA ARG A 29 -3.88 -2.67 -16.22
C ARG A 29 -2.72 -3.63 -15.91
N GLU A 30 -2.54 -4.03 -14.64
CA GLU A 30 -1.56 -5.04 -14.16
C GLU A 30 -0.07 -4.80 -14.46
N ALA A 31 0.33 -3.69 -15.10
CA ALA A 31 1.68 -3.46 -15.60
C ALA A 31 2.58 -2.57 -14.71
N LEU A 32 2.28 -2.46 -13.42
CA LEU A 32 2.82 -1.38 -12.58
C LEU A 32 3.77 -1.81 -11.50
N GLY A 33 5.01 -2.03 -11.92
CA GLY A 33 6.15 -1.71 -11.07
C GLY A 33 6.78 -0.41 -11.56
N GLU A 34 7.31 -0.41 -12.79
CA GLU A 34 8.54 0.35 -13.01
C GLU A 34 8.40 1.72 -13.67
N HIS A 35 7.31 1.97 -14.40
CA HIS A 35 7.25 3.10 -15.35
C HIS A 35 6.32 4.26 -14.94
N VAL A 36 5.46 4.11 -13.93
CA VAL A 36 4.46 5.14 -13.58
C VAL A 36 4.58 5.60 -12.12
N LEU A 37 4.85 4.66 -11.22
CA LEU A 37 5.08 4.92 -9.81
C LEU A 37 6.57 5.21 -9.57
N ASP A 38 6.85 6.20 -8.73
CA ASP A 38 8.20 6.47 -8.31
C ASP A 38 8.63 5.40 -7.29
N ARG A 39 9.85 4.88 -7.41
CA ARG A 39 10.41 3.91 -6.44
C ARG A 39 10.56 4.53 -5.08
N PHE A 40 10.32 3.78 -4.01
CA PHE A 40 10.76 4.13 -2.68
C PHE A 40 12.28 4.34 -2.62
N THR A 41 12.73 5.28 -1.79
CA THR A 41 14.15 5.39 -1.40
C THR A 41 14.54 4.25 -0.47
N GLU A 42 15.83 4.00 -0.27
CA GLU A 42 16.29 2.98 0.67
C GLU A 42 15.78 3.23 2.10
N ALA A 43 15.80 4.49 2.55
CA ALA A 43 15.28 4.89 3.85
C ALA A 43 13.75 4.68 3.96
N GLU A 44 13.00 4.94 2.90
CA GLU A 44 11.55 4.67 2.85
C GLU A 44 11.26 3.17 2.92
N LEU A 45 12.06 2.34 2.25
CA LEU A 45 11.92 0.88 2.29
C LEU A 45 12.23 0.32 3.66
N GLU A 46 13.29 0.80 4.31
CA GLU A 46 13.69 0.41 5.65
C GLU A 46 12.60 0.77 6.67
N ALA A 47 12.12 2.02 6.66
CA ALA A 47 11.06 2.48 7.56
C ALA A 47 9.76 1.67 7.43
N LEU A 48 9.35 1.32 6.20
CA LEU A 48 8.19 0.45 5.99
C LEU A 48 8.45 -0.99 6.43
N THR A 49 9.67 -1.50 6.26
CA THR A 49 10.05 -2.84 6.71
C THR A 49 9.99 -2.93 8.23
N GLU A 50 10.55 -1.96 8.94
CA GLU A 50 10.48 -1.87 10.40
C GLU A 50 9.03 -1.77 10.88
N ARG A 51 8.21 -0.95 10.21
CA ARG A 51 6.80 -0.79 10.56
C ARG A 51 5.99 -2.08 10.33
N LEU A 52 6.26 -2.81 9.25
CA LEU A 52 5.64 -4.12 9.00
C LEU A 52 6.03 -5.16 10.04
N ALA A 53 7.24 -5.11 10.60
CA ALA A 53 7.66 -6.03 11.66
C ALA A 53 6.76 -5.96 12.91
N PHE A 54 5.98 -4.89 13.08
CA PHE A 54 4.98 -4.75 14.12
C PHE A 54 3.58 -5.11 13.59
N GLY A 55 3.16 -6.36 13.83
CA GLY A 55 1.80 -6.83 13.53
C GLY A 55 1.62 -7.50 12.17
N TRP A 56 2.68 -7.60 11.35
CA TRP A 56 2.68 -8.41 10.14
C TRP A 56 3.75 -9.50 10.18
N GLU A 57 3.40 -10.68 9.68
CA GLU A 57 4.31 -11.81 9.53
C GLU A 57 4.76 -11.94 8.08
N GLU A 58 6.08 -11.96 7.84
CA GLU A 58 6.63 -12.19 6.50
C GLU A 58 6.30 -13.61 6.02
N GLN A 59 5.77 -13.68 4.80
CA GLN A 59 5.42 -14.89 4.09
C GLN A 59 6.46 -15.22 3.01
N LYS A 60 6.22 -16.28 2.23
CA LYS A 60 7.11 -16.59 1.09
C LYS A 60 7.17 -15.45 0.09
N ASN A 61 8.37 -14.94 -0.12
CA ASN A 61 8.66 -13.92 -1.12
C ASN A 61 8.38 -14.44 -2.53
N THR A 62 7.87 -13.54 -3.38
CA THR A 62 7.52 -13.85 -4.77
C THR A 62 8.34 -12.99 -5.72
N LYS A 63 8.32 -13.32 -7.01
CA LYS A 63 8.92 -12.46 -8.05
C LYS A 63 8.33 -11.05 -8.08
N ARG A 64 7.12 -10.85 -7.53
CA ARG A 64 6.42 -9.55 -7.50
C ARG A 64 6.81 -8.69 -6.29
N GLY A 65 7.41 -9.27 -5.25
CA GLY A 65 7.72 -8.57 -4.01
C GLY A 65 7.63 -9.46 -2.78
N ARG A 66 7.88 -8.85 -1.61
CA ARG A 66 7.76 -9.50 -0.31
C ARG A 66 6.30 -9.59 0.09
N ARG A 67 5.87 -10.72 0.64
CA ARG A 67 4.49 -10.91 1.10
C ARG A 67 4.46 -10.90 2.61
N TYR A 68 3.41 -10.32 3.17
CA TYR A 68 3.14 -10.37 4.59
C TYR A 68 1.68 -10.72 4.85
N SER A 69 1.39 -11.27 6.01
CA SER A 69 0.03 -11.51 6.50
C SER A 69 -0.15 -10.91 7.88
N MET A 70 -1.35 -10.46 8.21
CA MET A 70 -1.76 -10.10 9.56
C MET A 70 -2.67 -11.22 10.08
N PRO A 71 -2.14 -12.21 10.80
CA PRO A 71 -2.83 -13.47 11.08
C PRO A 71 -4.13 -13.28 11.87
N ASP A 72 -4.14 -12.32 12.79
CA ASP A 72 -5.28 -12.05 13.68
C ASP A 72 -6.53 -11.58 12.92
N PHE A 73 -6.34 -11.00 11.73
CA PHE A 73 -7.42 -10.37 10.95
C PHE A 73 -7.58 -10.96 9.55
N GLY A 74 -6.64 -11.79 9.07
CA GLY A 74 -6.70 -12.36 7.72
C GLY A 74 -6.47 -11.32 6.61
N ALA A 75 -5.72 -10.26 6.91
CA ALA A 75 -5.25 -9.31 5.91
C ALA A 75 -3.90 -9.74 5.33
N GLU A 76 -3.64 -9.33 4.10
CA GLU A 76 -2.40 -9.58 3.36
C GLU A 76 -1.78 -8.27 2.90
N ALA A 77 -0.45 -8.27 2.80
CA ALA A 77 0.30 -7.19 2.21
C ALA A 77 1.29 -7.69 1.15
N LEU A 78 1.42 -6.94 0.06
CA LEU A 78 2.44 -7.12 -0.96
C LEU A 78 3.35 -5.88 -0.97
N PHE A 79 4.59 -6.06 -0.52
CA PHE A 79 5.59 -5.02 -0.47
C PHE A 79 6.54 -5.09 -1.66
N THR A 80 6.51 -4.03 -2.47
CA THR A 80 7.33 -3.88 -3.68
C THR A 80 8.26 -2.66 -3.57
N PRO A 81 9.23 -2.48 -4.47
CA PRO A 81 10.03 -1.25 -4.52
C PRO A 81 9.23 0.04 -4.79
N TYR A 82 7.95 -0.05 -5.17
CA TYR A 82 7.15 1.09 -5.65
C TYR A 82 5.94 1.41 -4.78
N ALA A 83 5.43 0.40 -4.09
CA ALA A 83 4.21 0.49 -3.31
C ALA A 83 4.14 -0.66 -2.30
N LEU A 84 3.44 -0.41 -1.20
CA LEU A 84 2.96 -1.44 -0.28
C LEU A 84 1.44 -1.55 -0.47
N PHE A 85 1.00 -2.69 -1.00
CA PHE A 85 -0.40 -2.97 -1.25
C PHE A 85 -0.96 -3.77 -0.09
N LEU A 86 -1.93 -3.23 0.64
CA LEU A 86 -2.66 -3.92 1.70
C LEU A 86 -4.00 -4.39 1.14
N SER A 87 -4.43 -5.59 1.50
CA SER A 87 -5.73 -6.12 1.06
C SER A 87 -6.33 -7.09 2.06
N CYS A 88 -7.66 -7.17 2.09
CA CYS A 88 -8.40 -8.11 2.90
C CYS A 88 -9.72 -8.52 2.21
N PRO A 89 -10.38 -9.61 2.65
CA PRO A 89 -11.71 -9.96 2.18
C PRO A 89 -12.71 -8.83 2.39
N ALA A 90 -13.56 -8.54 1.41
CA ALA A 90 -14.60 -7.51 1.60
C ALA A 90 -15.58 -7.89 2.73
N GLY A 91 -16.02 -6.89 3.48
CA GLY A 91 -16.92 -7.07 4.62
C GLY A 91 -16.28 -7.71 5.85
N SER A 92 -14.95 -7.86 5.88
CA SER A 92 -14.22 -8.33 7.06
C SER A 92 -13.89 -7.20 8.02
N ASP A 93 -13.78 -7.51 9.31
CA ASP A 93 -13.32 -6.56 10.33
C ASP A 93 -11.88 -6.06 10.06
N ALA A 94 -11.12 -6.82 9.26
CA ALA A 94 -9.78 -6.46 8.81
C ALA A 94 -9.74 -5.18 7.95
N ILE A 95 -10.87 -4.75 7.36
CA ILE A 95 -10.97 -3.48 6.64
C ILE A 95 -10.57 -2.32 7.56
N PHE A 96 -11.10 -2.33 8.79
CA PHE A 96 -10.82 -1.28 9.75
C PHE A 96 -9.33 -1.27 10.12
N GLU A 97 -8.76 -2.44 10.43
CA GLU A 97 -7.36 -2.59 10.84
C GLU A 97 -6.38 -2.16 9.76
N ILE A 98 -6.54 -2.62 8.51
CA ILE A 98 -5.61 -2.22 7.44
C ILE A 98 -5.75 -0.74 7.09
N SER A 99 -6.96 -0.19 7.17
CA SER A 99 -7.21 1.23 6.93
C SER A 99 -6.60 2.11 8.02
N GLN A 100 -6.77 1.74 9.28
CA GLN A 100 -6.18 2.45 10.40
C GLN A 100 -4.66 2.36 10.34
N TRP A 101 -4.10 1.16 10.18
CA TRP A 101 -2.65 0.96 10.05
C TRP A 101 -2.07 1.79 8.89
N ALA A 102 -2.76 1.82 7.75
CA ALA A 102 -2.37 2.63 6.59
C ALA A 102 -2.43 4.14 6.89
N SER A 103 -3.51 4.62 7.53
CA SER A 103 -3.64 6.02 7.91
C SER A 103 -2.57 6.43 8.91
N GLU A 104 -2.25 5.60 9.92
CA GLU A 104 -1.15 5.89 10.85
C GLU A 104 0.20 5.92 10.14
N THR A 105 0.40 5.09 9.12
CA THR A 105 1.61 5.08 8.29
C THR A 105 1.74 6.35 7.46
N ALA A 106 0.63 6.84 6.89
CA ALA A 106 0.61 8.05 6.06
C ALA A 106 0.59 9.36 6.87
N LEU A 107 -0.10 9.39 8.00
CA LEU A 107 -0.23 10.57 8.86
C LEU A 107 1.01 10.78 9.74
N GLY A 108 1.73 9.72 10.10
CA GLY A 108 2.94 9.80 10.91
C GLY A 108 4.18 10.30 10.18
N SER A 109 4.09 10.59 8.88
CA SER A 109 5.24 10.85 8.02
C SER A 109 4.89 11.72 6.81
N GLU A 110 5.60 12.84 6.61
CA GLU A 110 5.53 13.60 5.34
C GLU A 110 6.05 12.80 4.13
N THR A 111 6.54 11.58 4.35
CA THR A 111 7.18 10.70 3.37
C THR A 111 6.20 9.78 2.66
N PHE A 112 5.08 9.42 3.29
CA PHE A 112 4.14 8.43 2.75
C PHE A 112 2.76 9.05 2.45
N ALA A 113 2.04 8.44 1.51
CA ALA A 113 0.66 8.74 1.21
C ALA A 113 -0.14 7.44 1.23
N LYS A 114 -1.36 7.52 1.79
CA LYS A 114 -2.35 6.46 1.69
C LYS A 114 -3.25 6.77 0.50
N PHE A 115 -3.53 5.76 -0.30
CA PHE A 115 -4.50 5.82 -1.38
C PHE A 115 -5.54 4.73 -1.20
N ASP A 116 -6.81 5.13 -1.18
CA ASP A 116 -7.96 4.24 -1.20
C ASP A 116 -8.51 4.19 -2.63
N PRO A 117 -8.31 3.08 -3.36
CA PRO A 117 -8.78 2.95 -4.74
C PRO A 117 -10.30 2.78 -4.86
N GLN A 118 -11.00 2.36 -3.80
CA GLN A 118 -12.45 2.20 -3.81
C GLN A 118 -13.15 3.56 -3.72
N GLU A 119 -12.62 4.45 -2.89
CA GLU A 119 -13.11 5.82 -2.71
C GLU A 119 -12.43 6.83 -3.65
N GLY A 120 -11.35 6.42 -4.33
CA GLY A 120 -10.52 7.29 -5.16
C GLY A 120 -9.89 8.44 -4.35
N SER A 121 -9.63 8.21 -3.07
CA SER A 121 -9.25 9.23 -2.11
C SER A 121 -7.80 9.07 -1.65
N TRP A 122 -7.20 10.17 -1.24
CA TRP A 122 -5.83 10.21 -0.73
C TRP A 122 -5.80 10.81 0.67
N GLU A 123 -4.92 10.28 1.51
CA GLU A 123 -4.52 10.85 2.81
C GLU A 123 -3.02 11.14 2.82
#